data_AF-A0A925Y349-F1
#
_entry.id   AF-A0A925Y349-F1
#
_cell.length_a   1.000
_cell.length_b   1.000
_cell.length_c   1.000
_cell.angle_alpha   90.00
_cell.angle_beta   90.00
_cell.angle_gamma   90.00
#
_symmetry.space_group_name_H-M   'P 1'
#
loop_
_entity.id
_entity.type
_entity.pdbx_description
1 polymer ?
#
loop_
_entity_poly.entity_id
_entity_poly.type
_entity_poly.pdbx_seq_one_letter_code
_entity_poly.pdbx_strand_id
1 'polypeptide(L)'
;MATSSHFPAATSCAPRLSGTTTINSALELGNSAIWSLSGGLLQISGGVAGNNRDITISGSGAVTINSIIATASGKINATGTGLLTLTGSNTYTDTTKISAGSVINIQNSNALGTTAGITDIDNGGALQLQGNISVGTEDLTLFGSGISNTGALRNISGNNSWAGKITLDNATAIHRINSDSGTLTLNGVITEAGKADNKDLTFGGAGNITVNGAIAASNGDMILSKEGTGLLVLNGVNTFRGSVTITDGILSVATIGNGGASGNLGRATNIASNLIFDGGTLRYTGATASSDRNFTINAGKTAVFDITTNNLTFSGVSSATSGGLTKMGAGTLTFGGANLHTGTTTVKAGTLKLTGSGNLASTNIIVGDAGSSGAILDATTKTGGMIIGNGKTLSGIGTINATTTIQGTISPGNSGPGVLTNVGNIDLQSGSIAEFQLNGATAGTLYDQLKVTGSATLSGALSISMGYTPAINTLYFVFVNDGTDALTGTFSNAAVNGSVYTLGGQQFKVSYFGNFEAGIPSFTGGNDFVLMAVPEPSVGLSLLGATVLLVRRRRTDLFRNDA
;
A
#
# COMPACT_ATOMS: atom_id res chain seq x y z
N MET A 1 46.29 -48.39 6.83
CA MET A 1 47.21 -47.49 7.55
C MET A 1 47.71 -46.44 6.57
N ALA A 2 47.50 -45.17 6.93
CA ALA A 2 48.05 -43.93 6.36
C ALA A 2 47.94 -43.69 4.83
N THR A 3 46.91 -42.97 4.41
CA THR A 3 47.06 -41.82 3.49
C THR A 3 46.03 -40.76 3.85
N SER A 4 46.20 -40.09 5.00
CA SER A 4 45.63 -38.75 5.14
C SER A 4 46.38 -37.87 4.14
N SER A 5 45.65 -37.27 3.20
CA SER A 5 46.22 -36.24 2.34
C SER A 5 46.52 -35.04 3.23
N HIS A 6 47.73 -34.98 3.78
CA HIS A 6 48.27 -33.79 4.42
C HIS A 6 48.36 -32.71 3.34
N PHE A 7 47.38 -31.82 3.30
CA PHE A 7 47.63 -30.50 2.72
C PHE A 7 48.70 -29.85 3.61
N PRO A 8 49.86 -29.45 3.08
CA PRO A 8 50.93 -28.94 3.91
C PRO A 8 50.44 -27.74 4.69
N ALA A 9 50.63 -27.83 6.00
CA ALA A 9 50.55 -26.69 6.87
C ALA A 9 51.48 -25.59 6.35
N ALA A 10 50.96 -24.37 6.28
CA ALA A 10 51.69 -23.13 6.05
C ALA A 10 52.55 -23.07 4.77
N THR A 11 51.94 -22.68 3.64
CA THR A 11 52.54 -21.67 2.76
C THR A 11 51.43 -20.84 2.13
N SER A 12 51.64 -19.53 2.09
CA SER A 12 50.78 -18.49 1.50
C SER A 12 50.62 -18.59 -0.02
N CYS A 13 50.74 -19.78 -0.62
CA CYS A 13 50.56 -19.95 -2.05
C CYS A 13 49.07 -20.22 -2.33
N ALA A 14 48.32 -19.16 -2.63
CA ALA A 14 46.99 -19.27 -3.20
C ALA A 14 47.09 -20.15 -4.46
N PRO A 15 46.48 -21.36 -4.50
CA PRO A 15 46.38 -22.05 -5.77
C PRO A 15 45.52 -21.15 -6.66
N ARG A 16 46.11 -20.67 -7.76
CA ARG A 16 45.41 -19.90 -8.79
C ARG A 16 44.50 -20.86 -9.55
N LEU A 17 43.40 -21.26 -8.91
CA LEU A 17 42.42 -22.18 -9.45
C LEU A 17 41.53 -21.42 -10.42
N SER A 18 41.53 -21.84 -11.69
CA SER A 18 40.60 -21.35 -12.71
C SER A 18 39.45 -22.33 -13.00
N GLY A 19 39.45 -23.50 -12.35
CA GLY A 19 38.43 -24.56 -12.49
C GLY A 19 38.01 -25.17 -11.15
N THR A 20 37.31 -26.31 -11.19
CA THR A 20 36.85 -27.03 -9.98
C THR A 20 37.92 -27.98 -9.45
N THR A 21 38.23 -27.87 -8.16
CA THR A 21 39.07 -28.84 -7.42
C THR A 21 38.21 -29.54 -6.38
N THR A 22 38.25 -30.87 -6.34
CA THR A 22 37.43 -31.66 -5.41
C THR A 22 38.31 -32.49 -4.47
N ILE A 23 38.07 -32.38 -3.16
CA ILE A 23 38.69 -33.20 -2.11
C ILE A 23 37.64 -34.17 -1.57
N ASN A 24 37.77 -35.46 -1.90
CA ASN A 24 36.81 -36.50 -1.49
C ASN A 24 37.20 -37.20 -0.18
N SER A 25 38.47 -37.17 0.20
CA SER A 25 38.98 -37.77 1.44
C SER A 25 38.77 -36.86 2.64
N ALA A 26 38.72 -37.46 3.84
CA ALA A 26 38.77 -36.70 5.08
C ALA A 26 40.05 -35.85 5.15
N LEU A 27 39.91 -34.62 5.65
CA LEU A 27 40.97 -33.64 5.80
C LEU A 27 41.25 -33.42 7.29
N GLU A 28 42.41 -33.87 7.76
CA GLU A 28 42.88 -33.60 9.12
C GLU A 28 43.84 -32.40 9.13
N LEU A 29 43.47 -31.34 9.82
CA LEU A 29 44.25 -30.10 9.89
C LEU A 29 45.31 -30.20 11.00
N GLY A 30 46.59 -30.26 10.62
CA GLY A 30 47.69 -30.16 11.58
C GLY A 30 47.84 -28.75 12.19
N ASN A 31 47.48 -27.72 11.42
CA ASN A 31 47.55 -26.29 11.76
C ASN A 31 46.33 -25.54 11.21
N SER A 32 46.07 -24.33 11.69
CA SER A 32 45.00 -23.49 11.14
C SER A 32 45.22 -23.26 9.65
N ALA A 33 44.14 -23.32 8.89
CA ALA A 33 44.18 -23.33 7.43
C ALA A 33 43.73 -21.99 6.85
N ILE A 34 44.40 -21.55 5.79
CA ILE A 34 43.95 -20.44 4.95
C ILE A 34 43.75 -21.00 3.54
N TRP A 35 42.52 -20.98 3.06
CA TRP A 35 42.18 -21.36 1.69
C TRP A 35 41.89 -20.09 0.90
N SER A 36 42.88 -19.66 0.13
CA SER A 36 42.80 -18.45 -0.71
C SER A 36 42.67 -18.84 -2.18
N LEU A 37 41.53 -18.56 -2.79
CA LEU A 37 41.27 -18.86 -4.20
C LEU A 37 41.15 -17.57 -5.01
N SER A 38 41.92 -17.43 -6.07
CA SER A 38 41.82 -16.29 -7.00
C SER A 38 40.70 -16.44 -8.05
N GLY A 39 39.88 -17.49 -7.95
CA GLY A 39 38.84 -17.89 -8.90
C GLY A 39 38.46 -19.38 -8.73
N GLY A 40 37.59 -19.90 -9.60
CA GLY A 40 37.22 -21.32 -9.61
C GLY A 40 36.37 -21.76 -8.40
N LEU A 41 36.33 -23.07 -8.17
CA LEU A 41 35.57 -23.70 -7.09
C LEU A 41 36.42 -24.75 -6.37
N LEU A 42 36.51 -24.69 -5.05
CA LEU A 42 36.99 -25.79 -4.21
C LEU A 42 35.79 -26.52 -3.59
N GLN A 43 35.65 -27.81 -3.87
CA GLN A 43 34.64 -28.68 -3.25
C GLN A 43 35.32 -29.63 -2.27
N ILE A 44 34.82 -29.71 -1.05
CA ILE A 44 35.29 -30.64 -0.03
C ILE A 44 34.12 -31.55 0.35
N SER A 45 34.24 -32.81 -0.01
CA SER A 45 33.23 -33.85 0.26
C SER A 45 33.64 -34.78 1.40
N GLY A 46 34.91 -34.81 1.81
CA GLY A 46 35.33 -35.49 3.04
C GLY A 46 35.15 -34.61 4.28
N GLY A 47 35.02 -35.22 5.45
CA GLY A 47 34.94 -34.49 6.72
C GLY A 47 36.23 -33.71 7.00
N VAL A 48 36.11 -32.50 7.56
CA VAL A 48 37.24 -31.65 7.97
C VAL A 48 37.38 -31.71 9.49
N ALA A 49 38.51 -32.17 9.98
CA ALA A 49 38.81 -32.30 11.40
C ALA A 49 40.14 -31.60 11.73
N GLY A 50 40.38 -31.38 13.02
CA GLY A 50 41.58 -30.71 13.50
C GLY A 50 41.27 -29.89 14.75
N ASN A 51 41.58 -30.43 15.91
CA ASN A 51 41.22 -29.83 17.19
C ASN A 51 41.80 -28.42 17.33
N ASN A 52 40.94 -27.45 17.61
CA ASN A 52 41.27 -26.04 17.81
C ASN A 52 41.99 -25.44 16.59
N ARG A 53 41.54 -25.80 15.38
CA ARG A 53 42.10 -25.26 14.12
C ARG A 53 41.09 -24.37 13.43
N ASP A 54 41.52 -23.13 13.18
CA ASP A 54 40.73 -22.15 12.45
C ASP A 54 40.80 -22.46 10.94
N ILE A 55 39.72 -22.15 10.24
CA ILE A 55 39.64 -22.22 8.78
C ILE A 55 39.31 -20.82 8.28
N THR A 56 40.19 -20.24 7.47
CA THR A 56 39.98 -18.95 6.82
C THR A 56 39.77 -19.14 5.32
N ILE A 57 38.63 -18.71 4.81
CA ILE A 57 38.28 -18.71 3.39
C ILE A 57 38.49 -17.30 2.84
N SER A 58 39.34 -17.17 1.81
CA SER A 58 39.70 -15.86 1.24
C SER A 58 39.79 -15.90 -0.29
N GLY A 59 39.93 -14.72 -0.90
CA GLY A 59 39.95 -14.56 -2.35
C GLY A 59 38.57 -14.57 -3.00
N SER A 60 38.52 -14.56 -4.33
CA SER A 60 37.30 -14.44 -5.13
C SER A 60 36.70 -15.78 -5.58
N GLY A 61 37.43 -16.89 -5.43
CA GLY A 61 36.93 -18.22 -5.78
C GLY A 61 35.94 -18.78 -4.76
N ALA A 62 35.01 -19.60 -5.22
CA ALA A 62 34.00 -20.22 -4.36
C ALA A 62 34.54 -21.44 -3.62
N VAL A 63 33.99 -21.72 -2.44
CA VAL A 63 34.27 -22.92 -1.66
C VAL A 63 32.96 -23.59 -1.27
N THR A 64 32.85 -24.89 -1.46
CA THR A 64 31.70 -25.69 -1.00
C THR A 64 32.21 -26.81 -0.09
N ILE A 65 31.72 -26.86 1.14
CA ILE A 65 32.02 -27.93 2.09
C ILE A 65 30.74 -28.74 2.30
N ASN A 66 30.73 -29.93 1.70
CA ASN A 66 29.57 -30.81 1.66
C ASN A 66 29.45 -31.72 2.90
N SER A 67 30.48 -31.73 3.74
CA SER A 67 30.62 -32.64 4.89
C SER A 67 30.85 -31.89 6.19
N ILE A 68 30.86 -32.63 7.30
CA ILE A 68 31.07 -32.10 8.65
C ILE A 68 32.42 -31.38 8.79
N ILE A 69 32.40 -30.24 9.48
CA ILE A 69 33.57 -29.57 10.09
C ILE A 69 33.53 -29.85 11.59
N ALA A 70 34.53 -30.57 12.08
CA ALA A 70 34.67 -31.04 13.46
C ALA A 70 36.02 -30.61 14.06
N THR A 71 36.24 -29.30 14.14
CA THR A 71 37.49 -28.70 14.65
C THR A 71 37.45 -28.37 16.15
N ALA A 72 36.43 -28.81 16.89
CA ALA A 72 36.17 -28.40 18.27
C ALA A 72 36.11 -26.86 18.39
N SER A 73 37.01 -26.21 19.14
CA SER A 73 37.01 -24.74 19.31
C SER A 73 37.64 -23.97 18.12
N GLY A 74 37.62 -24.54 16.91
CA GLY A 74 38.13 -23.84 15.72
C GLY A 74 37.11 -22.83 15.19
N LYS A 75 37.60 -21.68 14.71
CA LYS A 75 36.78 -20.63 14.07
C LYS A 75 36.64 -20.85 12.57
N ILE A 76 35.56 -20.35 12.00
CA ILE A 76 35.41 -20.19 10.55
C ILE A 76 35.45 -18.71 10.21
N ASN A 77 36.41 -18.28 9.40
CA ASN A 77 36.55 -16.88 8.96
C ASN A 77 36.36 -16.79 7.45
N ALA A 78 35.32 -16.09 6.98
CA ALA A 78 35.19 -15.72 5.57
C ALA A 78 35.69 -14.28 5.39
N THR A 79 36.74 -14.10 4.60
CA THR A 79 37.40 -12.80 4.34
C THR A 79 37.53 -12.45 2.86
N GLY A 80 37.10 -13.35 1.97
CA GLY A 80 37.13 -13.19 0.52
C GLY A 80 35.75 -12.94 -0.08
N THR A 81 35.72 -12.42 -1.30
CA THR A 81 34.47 -12.15 -2.04
C THR A 81 33.84 -13.40 -2.66
N GLY A 82 34.53 -14.54 -2.62
CA GLY A 82 34.00 -15.82 -3.05
C GLY A 82 32.89 -16.33 -2.14
N LEU A 83 31.94 -17.07 -2.71
CA LEU A 83 30.87 -17.71 -1.94
C LEU A 83 31.41 -18.92 -1.17
N LEU A 84 31.23 -18.94 0.15
CA LEU A 84 31.37 -20.16 0.96
C LEU A 84 30.02 -20.84 1.11
N THR A 85 29.87 -22.07 0.67
CA THR A 85 28.65 -22.88 0.85
C THR A 85 28.90 -24.00 1.85
N LEU A 86 28.07 -24.09 2.89
CA LEU A 86 28.13 -25.10 3.94
C LEU A 86 26.84 -25.94 3.92
N THR A 87 26.97 -27.24 3.64
CA THR A 87 25.82 -28.16 3.63
C THR A 87 25.94 -29.27 4.68
N GLY A 88 27.09 -29.40 5.34
CA GLY A 88 27.31 -30.33 6.43
C GLY A 88 26.64 -29.90 7.75
N SER A 89 26.36 -30.86 8.61
CA SER A 89 26.03 -30.62 10.02
C SER A 89 27.34 -30.46 10.79
N ASN A 90 27.72 -29.23 11.10
CA ASN A 90 29.02 -28.90 11.70
C ASN A 90 28.96 -28.94 13.23
N THR A 91 30.10 -29.20 13.86
CA THR A 91 30.20 -29.39 15.33
C THR A 91 31.30 -28.56 15.98
N TYR A 92 31.86 -27.58 15.28
CA TYR A 92 32.75 -26.61 15.92
C TYR A 92 31.98 -25.71 16.88
N THR A 93 32.66 -25.18 17.89
CA THR A 93 32.06 -24.46 19.02
C THR A 93 32.39 -22.99 19.08
N ASP A 94 33.30 -22.52 18.23
CA ASP A 94 33.75 -21.13 18.21
C ASP A 94 33.12 -20.36 17.04
N THR A 95 33.43 -19.06 16.97
CA THR A 95 32.78 -18.10 16.09
C THR A 95 32.84 -18.46 14.60
N THR A 96 31.71 -18.26 13.92
CA THR A 96 31.68 -18.07 12.45
C THR A 96 31.71 -16.56 12.15
N LYS A 97 32.81 -16.07 11.59
CA LYS A 97 32.99 -14.66 11.22
C LYS A 97 32.83 -14.46 9.71
N ILE A 98 31.96 -13.53 9.33
CA ILE A 98 31.74 -13.10 7.94
C ILE A 98 32.21 -11.66 7.81
N SER A 99 33.39 -11.47 7.23
CA SER A 99 33.96 -10.14 7.03
C SER A 99 33.35 -9.40 5.84
N ALA A 100 33.60 -8.09 5.79
CA ALA A 100 33.16 -7.23 4.70
C ALA A 100 33.49 -7.83 3.31
N GLY A 101 32.51 -7.82 2.41
CA GLY A 101 32.64 -8.39 1.07
C GLY A 101 32.42 -9.90 0.99
N SER A 102 32.35 -10.61 2.12
CA SER A 102 32.23 -12.07 2.15
C SER A 102 30.79 -12.55 2.23
N VAL A 103 30.53 -13.73 1.67
CA VAL A 103 29.22 -14.40 1.73
C VAL A 103 29.36 -15.85 2.19
N ILE A 104 28.59 -16.22 3.22
CA ILE A 104 28.36 -17.63 3.57
C ILE A 104 26.92 -18.00 3.19
N ASN A 105 26.74 -19.12 2.51
CA ASN A 105 25.45 -19.74 2.22
C ASN A 105 25.33 -21.06 2.98
N ILE A 106 24.29 -21.18 3.80
CA ILE A 106 24.02 -22.36 4.61
C ILE A 106 22.80 -23.13 4.08
N GLN A 107 22.95 -24.45 4.02
CA GLN A 107 21.92 -25.38 3.52
C GLN A 107 21.63 -26.51 4.51
N ASN A 108 22.10 -26.37 5.74
CA ASN A 108 21.83 -27.28 6.84
C ASN A 108 21.56 -26.48 8.13
N SER A 109 20.65 -26.97 8.97
CA SER A 109 20.29 -26.37 10.27
C SER A 109 21.47 -26.20 11.23
N ASN A 110 22.50 -27.06 11.13
CA ASN A 110 23.70 -27.05 11.96
C ASN A 110 24.94 -26.60 11.17
N ALA A 111 24.78 -25.91 10.04
CA ALA A 111 25.88 -25.49 9.20
C ALA A 111 26.86 -24.51 9.87
N LEU A 112 26.45 -23.83 10.94
CA LEU A 112 27.26 -22.82 11.63
C LEU A 112 27.93 -23.34 12.91
N GLY A 113 27.89 -24.66 13.13
CA GLY A 113 28.45 -25.29 14.32
C GLY A 113 27.40 -25.52 15.41
N THR A 114 27.89 -25.67 16.64
CA THR A 114 27.05 -25.76 17.84
C THR A 114 26.64 -24.38 18.33
N THR A 115 25.60 -24.30 19.16
CA THR A 115 25.11 -23.04 19.75
C THR A 115 26.04 -22.44 20.84
N ALA A 116 27.20 -23.05 21.09
CA ALA A 116 28.23 -22.45 21.95
C ALA A 116 28.98 -21.33 21.21
N GLY A 117 29.00 -21.40 19.87
CA GLY A 117 29.56 -20.35 19.02
C GLY A 117 28.60 -19.18 18.87
N ILE A 118 29.10 -18.14 18.21
CA ILE A 118 28.28 -17.05 17.70
C ILE A 118 28.56 -16.90 16.21
N THR A 119 27.59 -16.37 15.48
CA THR A 119 27.76 -15.96 14.10
C THR A 119 27.83 -14.44 14.04
N ASP A 120 28.91 -13.91 13.49
CA ASP A 120 29.22 -12.48 13.51
C ASP A 120 29.45 -11.97 12.08
N ILE A 121 28.63 -11.00 11.64
CA ILE A 121 28.63 -10.46 10.28
C ILE A 121 29.06 -8.99 10.32
N ASP A 122 30.28 -8.72 9.83
CA ASP A 122 30.80 -7.35 9.68
C ASP A 122 29.93 -6.53 8.72
N ASN A 123 30.06 -5.20 8.82
CA ASN A 123 29.43 -4.29 7.87
C ASN A 123 29.88 -4.62 6.45
N GLY A 124 28.92 -4.96 5.57
CA GLY A 124 29.19 -5.39 4.20
C GLY A 124 29.43 -6.90 4.02
N GLY A 125 29.33 -7.74 5.05
CA GLY A 125 29.26 -9.21 4.92
C GLY A 125 27.82 -9.71 4.80
N ALA A 126 27.60 -10.95 4.34
CA ALA A 126 26.25 -11.53 4.27
C ALA A 126 26.20 -13.03 4.59
N LEU A 127 25.17 -13.43 5.34
CA LEU A 127 24.74 -14.81 5.54
C LEU A 127 23.47 -15.08 4.72
N GLN A 128 23.49 -16.18 3.98
CA GLN A 128 22.39 -16.63 3.13
C GLN A 128 21.85 -17.98 3.63
N LEU A 129 20.54 -18.08 3.74
CA LEU A 129 19.83 -19.31 4.11
C LEU A 129 19.08 -19.84 2.89
N GLN A 130 19.13 -21.15 2.67
CA GLN A 130 18.29 -21.83 1.69
C GLN A 130 18.03 -23.29 2.03
N GLY A 131 16.98 -23.88 1.43
CA GLY A 131 16.76 -25.32 1.48
C GLY A 131 15.80 -25.81 2.57
N ASN A 132 14.94 -24.94 3.11
CA ASN A 132 13.97 -25.26 4.16
C ASN A 132 14.60 -25.62 5.52
N ILE A 133 15.68 -24.94 5.88
CA ILE A 133 16.43 -25.17 7.11
C ILE A 133 15.83 -24.43 8.30
N SER A 134 16.02 -24.98 9.49
CA SER A 134 15.65 -24.35 10.76
C SER A 134 16.86 -24.27 11.66
N VAL A 135 17.52 -23.10 11.67
CA VAL A 135 18.69 -22.86 12.51
C VAL A 135 18.23 -22.71 13.96
N GLY A 136 18.90 -23.42 14.87
CA GLY A 136 18.60 -23.44 16.29
C GLY A 136 18.91 -22.12 17.01
N THR A 137 19.19 -22.19 18.31
CA THR A 137 19.45 -21.01 19.15
C THR A 137 20.86 -20.46 19.00
N GLU A 138 21.36 -20.37 17.76
CA GLU A 138 22.62 -19.73 17.41
C GLU A 138 22.48 -18.21 17.52
N ASP A 139 23.33 -17.56 18.30
CA ASP A 139 23.32 -16.10 18.42
C ASP A 139 23.96 -15.48 17.17
N LEU A 140 23.28 -14.46 16.61
CA LEU A 140 23.70 -13.73 15.43
C LEU A 140 24.00 -12.28 15.78
N THR A 141 25.12 -11.74 15.29
CA THR A 141 25.42 -10.31 15.36
C THR A 141 25.54 -9.74 13.95
N LEU A 142 24.85 -8.63 13.69
CA LEU A 142 24.86 -7.91 12.42
C LEU A 142 25.49 -6.53 12.63
N PHE A 143 26.50 -6.17 11.83
CA PHE A 143 27.15 -4.85 11.88
C PHE A 143 26.69 -3.88 10.76
N GLY A 144 25.75 -4.28 9.91
CA GLY A 144 25.22 -3.42 8.83
C GLY A 144 24.21 -4.08 7.89
N SER A 145 24.09 -3.53 6.69
CA SER A 145 23.04 -3.84 5.71
C SER A 145 23.42 -4.97 4.74
N GLY A 146 24.61 -5.55 4.92
CA GLY A 146 25.23 -6.55 4.07
C GLY A 146 25.67 -6.03 2.71
N ILE A 147 25.94 -6.94 1.78
CA ILE A 147 26.52 -6.58 0.47
C ILE A 147 25.52 -5.76 -0.34
N SER A 148 25.95 -4.58 -0.78
CA SER A 148 25.17 -3.68 -1.65
C SER A 148 23.76 -3.38 -1.11
N ASN A 149 23.60 -3.29 0.22
CA ASN A 149 22.32 -3.07 0.90
C ASN A 149 21.23 -4.13 0.60
N THR A 150 21.63 -5.37 0.31
CA THR A 150 20.69 -6.47 0.00
C THR A 150 20.37 -7.37 1.20
N GLY A 151 20.90 -7.07 2.39
CA GLY A 151 20.70 -7.83 3.61
C GLY A 151 21.99 -8.45 4.12
N ALA A 152 22.29 -8.26 5.42
CA ALA A 152 23.32 -9.01 6.13
C ALA A 152 22.84 -10.42 6.47
N LEU A 153 21.54 -10.59 6.70
CA LEU A 153 20.86 -11.90 6.75
C LEU A 153 19.89 -11.98 5.57
N ARG A 154 20.00 -13.02 4.75
CA ARG A 154 19.17 -13.21 3.54
C ARG A 154 18.58 -14.59 3.47
N ASN A 155 17.29 -14.66 3.18
CA ASN A 155 16.61 -15.90 2.81
C ASN A 155 16.52 -16.01 1.29
N ILE A 156 17.31 -16.91 0.69
CA ILE A 156 17.48 -17.01 -0.77
C ILE A 156 16.37 -17.85 -1.40
N SER A 157 16.02 -18.99 -0.78
CA SER A 157 14.94 -19.86 -1.29
C SER A 157 14.44 -20.84 -0.22
N GLY A 158 13.17 -21.27 -0.38
CA GLY A 158 12.50 -22.12 0.59
C GLY A 158 12.05 -21.36 1.85
N ASN A 159 11.48 -22.10 2.79
CA ASN A 159 11.01 -21.55 4.06
C ASN A 159 12.03 -21.86 5.15
N ASN A 160 12.80 -20.86 5.55
CA ASN A 160 13.89 -21.03 6.51
C ASN A 160 13.59 -20.31 7.83
N SER A 161 14.20 -20.75 8.93
CA SER A 161 14.01 -20.13 10.24
C SER A 161 15.30 -19.92 11.02
N TRP A 162 15.28 -18.92 11.90
CA TRP A 162 16.35 -18.57 12.83
C TRP A 162 15.79 -18.44 14.25
N ALA A 163 16.22 -19.30 15.17
CA ALA A 163 15.68 -19.31 16.53
C ALA A 163 16.50 -18.53 17.57
N GLY A 164 17.79 -18.31 17.34
CA GLY A 164 18.63 -17.57 18.27
C GLY A 164 18.46 -16.06 18.21
N LYS A 165 19.06 -15.37 19.18
CA LYS A 165 18.96 -13.90 19.31
C LYS A 165 19.70 -13.24 18.14
N ILE A 166 19.14 -12.17 17.62
CA ILE A 166 19.80 -11.32 16.62
C ILE A 166 20.18 -10.00 17.31
N THR A 167 21.46 -9.70 17.33
CA THR A 167 22.02 -8.47 17.89
C THR A 167 22.40 -7.54 16.76
N LEU A 168 21.81 -6.35 16.75
CA LEU A 168 22.20 -5.24 15.88
C LEU A 168 23.35 -4.52 16.59
N ASP A 169 24.57 -4.70 16.09
CA ASP A 169 25.77 -4.03 16.58
C ASP A 169 26.27 -3.02 15.53
N ASN A 170 27.04 -1.99 15.86
CA ASN A 170 27.31 -0.79 15.04
C ASN A 170 26.24 0.32 15.16
N ALA A 171 26.62 1.36 15.88
CA ALA A 171 25.81 2.55 16.15
C ALA A 171 25.41 3.38 14.91
N THR A 172 26.18 3.29 13.81
CA THR A 172 26.03 4.20 12.66
C THR A 172 25.48 3.53 11.41
N ALA A 173 25.23 2.22 11.47
CA ALA A 173 24.81 1.45 10.30
C ALA A 173 23.31 1.17 10.31
N ILE A 174 22.74 1.19 9.10
CA ILE A 174 21.45 0.57 8.82
C ILE A 174 21.67 -0.94 8.79
N HIS A 175 20.87 -1.68 9.53
CA HIS A 175 20.84 -3.13 9.53
C HIS A 175 19.78 -3.60 8.55
N ARG A 176 20.04 -4.71 7.85
CA ARG A 176 19.07 -5.23 6.89
C ARG A 176 18.94 -6.73 6.93
N ILE A 177 17.68 -7.18 6.98
CA ILE A 177 17.28 -8.57 6.86
C ILE A 177 16.33 -8.69 5.66
N ASN A 178 16.64 -9.58 4.73
CA ASN A 178 15.84 -9.76 3.51
C ASN A 178 15.34 -11.19 3.37
N SER A 179 14.18 -11.33 2.71
CA SER A 179 13.74 -12.59 2.12
C SER A 179 13.54 -12.38 0.63
N ASP A 180 14.38 -13.00 -0.18
CA ASP A 180 14.32 -12.86 -1.63
C ASP A 180 13.23 -13.75 -2.24
N SER A 181 13.01 -14.93 -1.65
CA SER A 181 11.98 -15.89 -2.02
C SER A 181 11.61 -16.79 -0.85
N GLY A 182 10.37 -17.30 -0.81
CA GLY A 182 9.88 -18.10 0.31
C GLY A 182 9.67 -17.26 1.58
N THR A 183 9.74 -17.90 2.76
CA THR A 183 9.50 -17.25 4.05
C THR A 183 10.70 -17.38 4.98
N LEU A 184 11.15 -16.26 5.56
CA LEU A 184 12.09 -16.25 6.68
C LEU A 184 11.33 -16.08 8.00
N THR A 185 11.47 -17.04 8.91
CA THR A 185 10.86 -16.94 10.25
C THR A 185 11.91 -16.65 11.32
N LEU A 186 11.78 -15.53 12.01
CA LEU A 186 12.67 -15.10 13.09
C LEU A 186 11.98 -15.33 14.45
N ASN A 187 12.44 -16.32 15.20
CA ASN A 187 11.85 -16.68 16.50
C ASN A 187 12.56 -16.04 17.69
N GLY A 188 13.85 -15.75 17.57
CA GLY A 188 14.62 -15.09 18.62
C GLY A 188 14.33 -13.59 18.71
N VAL A 189 14.69 -13.00 19.86
CA VAL A 189 14.64 -11.54 20.06
C VAL A 189 15.61 -10.86 19.12
N ILE A 190 15.18 -9.75 18.51
CA ILE A 190 16.05 -8.80 17.82
C ILE A 190 16.35 -7.68 18.80
N THR A 191 17.61 -7.45 19.14
CA THR A 191 18.04 -6.46 20.13
C THR A 191 19.20 -5.61 19.63
N GLU A 192 19.40 -4.45 20.25
CA GLU A 192 20.58 -3.62 20.04
C GLU A 192 21.72 -4.00 20.99
N ALA A 193 22.96 -3.90 20.50
CA ALA A 193 24.18 -3.87 21.33
C ALA A 193 24.63 -2.41 21.59
N GLY A 194 25.10 -2.08 22.80
CA GLY A 194 25.58 -0.72 23.10
C GLY A 194 24.46 0.34 23.21
N LYS A 195 24.77 1.49 23.83
CA LYS A 195 23.76 2.40 24.41
C LYS A 195 23.54 3.73 23.67
N ALA A 196 24.30 4.05 22.63
CA ALA A 196 24.49 5.46 22.27
C ALA A 196 23.68 5.99 21.06
N ASP A 197 23.26 5.19 20.09
CA ASP A 197 22.78 5.74 18.80
C ASP A 197 21.60 4.98 18.17
N ASN A 198 20.93 5.62 17.20
CA ASN A 198 19.82 5.07 16.42
C ASN A 198 20.29 3.92 15.53
N LYS A 199 19.85 2.70 15.84
CA LYS A 199 20.11 1.52 15.02
C LYS A 199 18.91 1.23 14.14
N ASP A 200 18.98 1.64 12.89
CA ASP A 200 17.87 1.42 11.97
C ASP A 200 17.84 -0.05 11.51
N LEU A 201 16.64 -0.62 11.42
CA LEU A 201 16.41 -1.97 10.94
C LEU A 201 15.48 -1.96 9.74
N THR A 202 15.98 -2.44 8.62
CA THR A 202 15.23 -2.59 7.38
C THR A 202 14.89 -4.06 7.13
N PHE A 203 13.61 -4.31 6.87
CA PHE A 203 13.13 -5.58 6.33
C PHE A 203 12.79 -5.42 4.85
N GLY A 204 13.28 -6.31 4.00
CA GLY A 204 13.05 -6.21 2.56
C GLY A 204 12.97 -7.53 1.79
N GLY A 205 13.00 -7.41 0.48
CA GLY A 205 12.93 -8.52 -0.47
C GLY A 205 11.51 -8.84 -0.97
N ALA A 206 11.42 -9.76 -1.92
CA ALA A 206 10.16 -10.17 -2.56
C ALA A 206 9.47 -11.33 -1.83
N GLY A 207 10.23 -12.11 -1.06
CA GLY A 207 9.73 -13.14 -0.16
C GLY A 207 9.21 -12.56 1.16
N ASN A 208 8.62 -13.43 1.97
CA ASN A 208 7.98 -13.05 3.23
C ASN A 208 8.95 -13.14 4.41
N ILE A 209 8.71 -12.34 5.44
CA ILE A 209 9.40 -12.38 6.73
C ILE A 209 8.35 -12.41 7.84
N THR A 210 8.49 -13.36 8.77
CA THR A 210 7.67 -13.44 9.97
C THR A 210 8.56 -13.27 11.20
N VAL A 211 8.28 -12.26 12.01
CA VAL A 211 9.02 -11.97 13.24
C VAL A 211 8.14 -12.34 14.43
N ASN A 212 8.46 -13.48 15.05
CA ASN A 212 7.79 -13.98 16.25
C ASN A 212 8.42 -13.42 17.53
N GLY A 213 9.74 -13.27 17.54
CA GLY A 213 10.46 -12.63 18.65
C GLY A 213 10.14 -11.14 18.77
N ALA A 214 10.34 -10.58 19.97
CA ALA A 214 10.25 -9.15 20.15
C ALA A 214 11.42 -8.43 19.47
N ILE A 215 11.14 -7.29 18.88
CA ILE A 215 12.12 -6.29 18.47
C ILE A 215 12.29 -5.33 19.65
N ALA A 216 13.37 -5.51 20.40
CA ALA A 216 13.65 -4.82 21.64
C ALA A 216 14.72 -3.75 21.45
N ALA A 217 14.42 -2.50 21.83
CA ALA A 217 15.40 -1.42 21.86
C ALA A 217 15.55 -0.92 23.30
N SER A 218 16.79 -0.74 23.74
CA SER A 218 17.09 -0.35 25.12
C SER A 218 17.13 1.17 25.31
N ASN A 219 17.52 1.91 24.27
CA ASN A 219 17.62 3.38 24.28
C ASN A 219 16.45 4.05 23.55
N GLY A 220 15.82 3.35 22.61
CA GLY A 220 14.48 3.64 22.14
C GLY A 220 14.35 4.22 20.73
N ASP A 221 15.39 4.60 19.99
CA ASP A 221 15.16 5.36 18.75
C ASP A 221 15.35 4.56 17.45
N MET A 222 15.53 3.23 17.52
CA MET A 222 15.54 2.36 16.32
C MET A 222 14.34 2.62 15.42
N ILE A 223 14.61 3.03 14.19
CA ILE A 223 13.64 3.13 13.10
C ILE A 223 13.49 1.75 12.46
N LEU A 224 12.25 1.38 12.18
CA LEU A 224 11.91 0.18 11.44
C LEU A 224 11.40 0.55 10.04
N SER A 225 12.08 0.06 9.01
CA SER A 225 11.70 0.29 7.62
C SER A 225 11.24 -1.01 6.96
N LYS A 226 10.05 -0.99 6.36
CA LYS A 226 9.54 -2.07 5.52
C LYS A 226 9.66 -1.68 4.05
N GLU A 227 10.52 -2.39 3.33
CA GLU A 227 10.77 -2.25 1.90
C GLU A 227 10.47 -3.55 1.14
N GLY A 228 10.55 -3.50 -0.19
CA GLY A 228 10.31 -4.64 -1.07
C GLY A 228 8.86 -5.12 -1.10
N THR A 229 8.53 -5.94 -2.09
CA THR A 229 7.14 -6.35 -2.35
C THR A 229 6.62 -7.42 -1.38
N GLY A 230 7.50 -8.04 -0.58
CA GLY A 230 7.14 -9.12 0.33
C GLY A 230 6.27 -8.71 1.52
N LEU A 231 5.70 -9.71 2.21
CA LEU A 231 4.96 -9.53 3.46
C LEU A 231 5.92 -9.58 4.67
N LEU A 232 5.85 -8.56 5.52
CA LEU A 232 6.42 -8.59 6.87
C LEU A 232 5.29 -8.78 7.89
N VAL A 233 5.36 -9.84 8.68
CA VAL A 233 4.45 -10.07 9.82
C VAL A 233 5.19 -9.81 11.12
N LEU A 234 4.69 -8.87 11.93
CA LEU A 234 5.21 -8.65 13.28
C LEU A 234 4.21 -9.23 14.28
N ASN A 235 4.63 -10.28 15.00
CA ASN A 235 3.83 -10.94 16.04
C ASN A 235 4.29 -10.55 17.46
N GLY A 236 5.57 -10.22 17.62
CA GLY A 236 6.15 -9.85 18.92
C GLY A 236 5.64 -8.52 19.47
N VAL A 237 5.65 -8.39 20.80
CA VAL A 237 5.41 -7.11 21.49
C VAL A 237 6.71 -6.30 21.46
N ASN A 238 6.77 -5.35 20.53
CA ASN A 238 7.99 -4.60 20.25
C ASN A 238 8.13 -3.37 21.16
N THR A 239 9.36 -3.01 21.50
CA THR A 239 9.67 -1.94 22.48
C THR A 239 10.53 -0.80 21.93
N PHE A 240 10.96 -0.87 20.67
CA PHE A 240 11.56 0.25 19.95
C PHE A 240 10.60 1.44 19.90
N ARG A 241 11.11 2.66 19.93
CA ARG A 241 10.35 3.93 19.97
C ARG A 241 10.62 4.83 18.76
N GLY A 242 11.53 4.45 17.87
CA GLY A 242 11.71 5.09 16.58
C GLY A 242 10.53 4.84 15.65
N SER A 243 10.55 5.49 14.49
CA SER A 243 9.43 5.44 13.55
C SER A 243 9.30 4.09 12.85
N VAL A 244 8.09 3.79 12.39
CA VAL A 244 7.83 2.71 11.44
C VAL A 244 7.54 3.35 10.08
N THR A 245 8.35 3.03 9.08
CA THR A 245 8.16 3.49 7.70
C THR A 245 7.78 2.31 6.81
N ILE A 246 6.66 2.42 6.09
CA ILE A 246 6.18 1.41 5.15
C ILE A 246 6.36 1.95 3.73
N THR A 247 7.47 1.57 3.09
CA THR A 247 7.84 2.03 1.75
C THR A 247 7.15 1.21 0.66
N ASP A 248 7.13 -0.12 0.80
CA ASP A 248 6.55 -1.03 -0.18
C ASP A 248 6.09 -2.36 0.44
N GLY A 249 5.30 -3.14 -0.29
CA GLY A 249 4.74 -4.41 0.14
C GLY A 249 3.77 -4.24 1.30
N ILE A 250 3.70 -5.26 2.17
CA ILE A 250 2.73 -5.28 3.27
C ILE A 250 3.46 -5.44 4.61
N LEU A 251 3.14 -4.58 5.57
CA LEU A 251 3.37 -4.79 7.00
C LEU A 251 2.05 -5.28 7.63
N SER A 252 2.04 -6.48 8.20
CA SER A 252 0.88 -7.09 8.84
C SER A 252 1.03 -7.16 10.35
N VAL A 253 0.01 -6.69 11.06
CA VAL A 253 -0.06 -6.71 12.53
C VAL A 253 -1.43 -7.18 13.02
N ALA A 254 -1.42 -7.88 14.15
CA ALA A 254 -2.64 -8.32 14.83
C ALA A 254 -2.99 -7.44 16.04
N THR A 255 -2.08 -6.55 16.46
CA THR A 255 -2.35 -5.55 17.49
C THR A 255 -1.78 -4.21 17.06
N ILE A 256 -2.43 -3.14 17.51
CA ILE A 256 -1.95 -1.77 17.36
C ILE A 256 -2.25 -1.03 18.66
N GLY A 257 -1.21 -0.70 19.41
CA GLY A 257 -1.36 -0.02 20.71
C GLY A 257 -1.62 1.48 20.54
N ASN A 258 -1.67 2.23 21.65
CA ASN A 258 -1.57 3.70 21.68
C ASN A 258 -0.11 4.16 21.65
N GLY A 259 0.16 5.37 21.16
CA GLY A 259 1.50 5.94 21.16
C GLY A 259 2.10 5.91 22.57
N GLY A 260 3.37 5.54 22.68
CA GLY A 260 4.04 5.33 23.96
C GLY A 260 3.72 4.01 24.66
N ALA A 261 2.81 3.17 24.12
CA ALA A 261 2.57 1.80 24.58
C ALA A 261 3.24 0.78 23.65
N SER A 262 3.86 -0.25 24.22
CA SER A 262 4.46 -1.35 23.47
C SER A 262 3.40 -2.13 22.70
N GLY A 263 3.74 -2.63 21.51
CA GLY A 263 2.86 -3.41 20.65
C GLY A 263 3.58 -3.82 19.37
N ASN A 264 2.86 -4.35 18.37
CA ASN A 264 3.50 -4.83 17.14
C ASN A 264 4.23 -3.71 16.37
N LEU A 265 3.79 -2.46 16.48
CA LEU A 265 4.44 -1.29 15.85
C LEU A 265 5.43 -0.56 16.78
N GLY A 266 5.87 -1.20 17.87
CA GLY A 266 6.74 -0.58 18.85
C GLY A 266 6.00 0.36 19.82
N ARG A 267 6.78 1.15 20.56
CA ARG A 267 6.39 2.07 21.64
C ARG A 267 6.69 3.55 21.30
N ALA A 268 6.77 3.87 20.01
CA ALA A 268 6.93 5.25 19.57
C ALA A 268 5.78 6.13 20.09
N THR A 269 6.03 7.40 20.40
CA THR A 269 4.99 8.36 20.82
C THR A 269 3.96 8.57 19.72
N ASN A 270 2.84 9.22 20.01
CA ASN A 270 1.76 9.44 19.06
C ASN A 270 1.99 10.61 18.07
N ILE A 271 3.24 10.98 17.74
CA ILE A 271 3.52 12.01 16.73
C ILE A 271 3.42 11.43 15.31
N ALA A 272 3.05 12.26 14.33
CA ALA A 272 2.75 11.78 12.97
C ALA A 272 3.96 11.18 12.25
N SER A 273 5.18 11.64 12.58
CA SER A 273 6.44 11.12 12.04
C SER A 273 6.81 9.73 12.56
N ASN A 274 6.01 9.10 13.43
CA ASN A 274 6.30 7.77 13.97
C ASN A 274 5.60 6.63 13.22
N LEU A 275 4.57 6.91 12.42
CA LEU A 275 3.98 5.94 11.49
C LEU A 275 3.89 6.60 10.12
N ILE A 276 4.81 6.22 9.24
CA ILE A 276 4.99 6.85 7.93
C ILE A 276 4.63 5.86 6.83
N PHE A 277 3.76 6.27 5.93
CA PHE A 277 3.47 5.57 4.69
C PHE A 277 4.20 6.25 3.54
N ASP A 278 5.14 5.53 2.91
CA ASP A 278 5.83 5.96 1.69
C ASP A 278 5.39 5.16 0.45
N GLY A 279 4.28 4.42 0.56
CA GLY A 279 3.59 3.74 -0.55
C GLY A 279 2.94 2.40 -0.18
N GLY A 280 3.49 1.70 0.81
CA GLY A 280 3.07 0.32 1.11
C GLY A 280 1.75 0.19 1.88
N THR A 281 1.49 -1.05 2.32
CA THR A 281 0.24 -1.45 2.99
C THR A 281 0.46 -1.73 4.47
N LEU A 282 -0.40 -1.16 5.33
CA LEU A 282 -0.62 -1.66 6.68
C LEU A 282 -1.82 -2.60 6.67
N ARG A 283 -1.58 -3.89 6.90
CA ARG A 283 -2.62 -4.90 7.08
C ARG A 283 -2.92 -5.11 8.56
N TYR A 284 -4.19 -5.03 8.91
CA TYR A 284 -4.67 -5.34 10.25
C TYR A 284 -5.49 -6.64 10.25
N THR A 285 -5.04 -7.61 11.05
CA THR A 285 -5.66 -8.94 11.19
C THR A 285 -6.23 -9.20 12.58
N GLY A 286 -6.14 -8.21 13.48
CA GLY A 286 -6.52 -8.34 14.88
C GLY A 286 -8.02 -8.32 15.14
N ALA A 287 -8.37 -8.49 16.42
CA ALA A 287 -9.72 -8.22 16.94
C ALA A 287 -10.04 -6.72 16.88
N THR A 288 -11.28 -6.33 17.19
CA THR A 288 -11.64 -4.90 17.24
C THR A 288 -10.76 -4.13 18.23
N ALA A 289 -10.11 -3.05 17.76
CA ALA A 289 -9.18 -2.26 18.57
C ALA A 289 -9.19 -0.76 18.17
N SER A 290 -8.52 0.05 18.97
CA SER A 290 -8.28 1.46 18.70
C SER A 290 -6.83 1.87 18.95
N SER A 291 -6.40 2.93 18.28
CA SER A 291 -5.09 3.55 18.45
C SER A 291 -5.20 5.07 18.33
N ASP A 292 -4.51 5.79 19.20
CA ASP A 292 -4.32 7.25 19.13
C ASP A 292 -3.09 7.67 18.29
N ARG A 293 -2.39 6.72 17.65
CA ARG A 293 -1.22 7.03 16.83
C ARG A 293 -1.61 7.97 15.70
N ASN A 294 -0.89 9.09 15.60
CA ASN A 294 -0.88 9.91 14.40
C ASN A 294 -0.09 9.21 13.30
N PHE A 295 -0.30 9.62 12.05
CA PHE A 295 0.43 9.06 10.92
C PHE A 295 0.69 10.10 9.82
N THR A 296 1.70 9.85 9.00
CA THR A 296 2.00 10.65 7.81
C THR A 296 1.86 9.77 6.57
N ILE A 297 1.20 10.29 5.54
CA ILE A 297 1.29 9.73 4.18
C ILE A 297 2.19 10.67 3.40
N ASN A 298 3.32 10.18 2.90
CA ASN A 298 4.26 11.05 2.17
C ASN A 298 3.63 11.62 0.89
N ALA A 299 4.09 12.81 0.51
CA ALA A 299 3.59 13.52 -0.67
C ALA A 299 3.73 12.66 -1.93
N GLY A 300 2.66 12.60 -2.73
CA GLY A 300 2.64 11.81 -3.97
C GLY A 300 2.64 10.29 -3.77
N LYS A 301 2.62 9.79 -2.53
CA LYS A 301 2.48 8.36 -2.22
C LYS A 301 1.04 8.03 -1.84
N THR A 302 0.70 6.74 -1.86
CA THR A 302 -0.61 6.25 -1.40
C THR A 302 -0.41 5.28 -0.25
N ALA A 303 -1.04 5.54 0.89
CA ALA A 303 -1.12 4.56 1.98
C ALA A 303 -2.25 3.57 1.69
N VAL A 304 -2.00 2.26 1.89
CA VAL A 304 -3.07 1.27 1.87
C VAL A 304 -3.34 0.78 3.29
N PHE A 305 -4.58 0.89 3.74
CA PHE A 305 -5.08 0.26 4.96
C PHE A 305 -5.92 -0.95 4.57
N ASP A 306 -5.41 -2.15 4.84
CA ASP A 306 -6.09 -3.41 4.59
C ASP A 306 -6.64 -3.96 5.92
N ILE A 307 -7.91 -3.67 6.20
CA ILE A 307 -8.61 -4.15 7.40
C ILE A 307 -9.37 -5.40 7.05
N THR A 308 -8.81 -6.56 7.40
CA THR A 308 -9.25 -7.85 6.85
C THR A 308 -10.71 -8.19 7.22
N THR A 309 -11.06 -8.21 8.50
CA THR A 309 -12.38 -8.68 8.98
C THR A 309 -13.01 -7.79 10.05
N ASN A 310 -12.27 -7.42 11.10
CA ASN A 310 -12.79 -6.68 12.26
C ASN A 310 -12.72 -5.16 12.08
N ASN A 311 -12.82 -4.42 13.19
CA ASN A 311 -12.80 -2.95 13.18
C ASN A 311 -11.50 -2.40 13.76
N LEU A 312 -10.92 -1.40 13.09
CA LEU A 312 -9.79 -0.64 13.62
C LEU A 312 -10.15 0.84 13.67
N THR A 313 -10.07 1.44 14.86
CA THR A 313 -10.26 2.88 15.04
C THR A 313 -8.92 3.60 15.19
N PHE A 314 -8.64 4.54 14.30
CA PHE A 314 -7.59 5.53 14.48
C PHE A 314 -8.20 6.84 15.00
N SER A 315 -7.92 7.19 16.26
CA SER A 315 -8.31 8.47 16.86
C SER A 315 -7.24 9.55 16.72
N GLY A 316 -6.02 9.16 16.32
CA GLY A 316 -4.96 10.10 15.95
C GLY A 316 -5.26 10.88 14.67
N VAL A 317 -4.45 11.90 14.39
CA VAL A 317 -4.55 12.77 13.22
C VAL A 317 -3.53 12.40 12.14
N SER A 318 -3.86 12.66 10.88
CA SER A 318 -2.88 12.57 9.78
C SER A 318 -2.21 13.92 9.50
N SER A 319 -0.96 13.92 9.06
CA SER A 319 -0.27 15.13 8.61
C SER A 319 -0.92 15.73 7.34
N ALA A 320 -0.81 17.04 7.18
CA ALA A 320 -1.23 17.72 5.96
C ALA A 320 -0.19 17.52 4.83
N THR A 321 -0.48 16.61 3.91
CA THR A 321 0.36 16.29 2.76
C THR A 321 -0.49 16.00 1.52
N SER A 322 0.11 15.90 0.34
CA SER A 322 -0.58 15.46 -0.89
C SER A 322 -0.69 13.93 -1.02
N GLY A 323 -0.42 13.17 0.04
CA GLY A 323 -0.53 11.71 0.05
C GLY A 323 -1.98 11.24 -0.12
N GLY A 324 -2.17 10.12 -0.83
CA GLY A 324 -3.46 9.45 -1.00
C GLY A 324 -3.69 8.32 -0.01
N LEU A 325 -4.94 7.92 0.17
CA LEU A 325 -5.32 6.80 1.04
C LEU A 325 -6.19 5.81 0.28
N THR A 326 -5.94 4.52 0.46
CA THR A 326 -6.83 3.46 -0.01
C THR A 326 -7.23 2.55 1.15
N LYS A 327 -8.53 2.40 1.37
CA LYS A 327 -9.11 1.43 2.30
C LYS A 327 -9.50 0.16 1.53
N MET A 328 -8.96 -0.98 1.96
CA MET A 328 -9.29 -2.32 1.46
C MET A 328 -9.61 -3.28 2.63
N GLY A 329 -9.94 -4.52 2.30
CA GLY A 329 -10.39 -5.53 3.26
C GLY A 329 -11.83 -5.32 3.71
N ALA A 330 -12.49 -6.40 4.16
CA ALA A 330 -13.92 -6.40 4.46
C ALA A 330 -14.28 -5.68 5.77
N GLY A 331 -13.30 -5.48 6.67
CA GLY A 331 -13.50 -4.85 7.96
C GLY A 331 -13.70 -3.32 7.89
N THR A 332 -13.91 -2.70 9.06
CA THR A 332 -14.12 -1.25 9.17
C THR A 332 -12.85 -0.52 9.61
N LEU A 333 -12.43 0.49 8.84
CA LEU A 333 -11.47 1.49 9.31
C LEU A 333 -12.26 2.69 9.82
N THR A 334 -12.10 3.06 11.08
CA THR A 334 -12.76 4.22 11.67
C THR A 334 -11.77 5.34 11.93
N PHE A 335 -12.06 6.55 11.46
CA PHE A 335 -11.34 7.76 11.85
C PHE A 335 -12.13 8.56 12.87
N GLY A 336 -11.55 8.71 14.06
CA GLY A 336 -12.02 9.62 15.11
C GLY A 336 -11.29 10.97 15.11
N GLY A 337 -10.05 11.00 14.62
CA GLY A 337 -9.24 12.21 14.46
C GLY A 337 -9.32 12.81 13.06
N ALA A 338 -8.85 14.05 12.91
CA ALA A 338 -8.81 14.74 11.62
C ALA A 338 -7.77 14.12 10.67
N ASN A 339 -8.15 13.84 9.42
CA ASN A 339 -7.23 13.37 8.39
C ASN A 339 -6.99 14.49 7.39
N LEU A 340 -5.79 15.05 7.43
CA LEU A 340 -5.39 16.28 6.74
C LEU A 340 -4.72 16.02 5.38
N HIS A 341 -4.57 14.76 4.98
CA HIS A 341 -4.05 14.42 3.65
C HIS A 341 -5.03 14.89 2.56
N THR A 342 -4.50 15.55 1.53
CA THR A 342 -5.28 16.16 0.44
C THR A 342 -5.32 15.29 -0.81
N GLY A 343 -4.46 14.27 -0.91
CA GLY A 343 -4.53 13.28 -1.98
C GLY A 343 -5.82 12.48 -1.93
N THR A 344 -6.09 11.74 -3.01
CA THR A 344 -7.33 10.97 -3.19
C THR A 344 -7.52 9.96 -2.07
N THR A 345 -8.71 9.93 -1.46
CA THR A 345 -9.15 8.82 -0.59
C THR A 345 -10.03 7.87 -1.40
N THR A 346 -9.64 6.60 -1.50
CA THR A 346 -10.39 5.55 -2.18
C THR A 346 -10.87 4.51 -1.17
N VAL A 347 -12.16 4.21 -1.15
CA VAL A 347 -12.73 3.07 -0.42
C VAL A 347 -12.99 1.96 -1.42
N LYS A 348 -12.16 0.90 -1.44
CA LYS A 348 -12.31 -0.22 -2.39
C LYS A 348 -13.17 -1.35 -1.83
N ALA A 349 -13.12 -1.58 -0.53
CA ALA A 349 -13.87 -2.65 0.13
C ALA A 349 -14.12 -2.35 1.62
N GLY A 350 -15.19 -2.94 2.13
CA GLY A 350 -15.63 -2.74 3.52
C GLY A 350 -15.98 -1.29 3.80
N THR A 351 -15.84 -0.89 5.06
CA THR A 351 -16.29 0.42 5.50
C THR A 351 -15.12 1.33 5.88
N LEU A 352 -15.11 2.56 5.35
CA LEU A 352 -14.41 3.68 5.94
C LEU A 352 -15.42 4.50 6.74
N LYS A 353 -15.25 4.58 8.06
CA LYS A 353 -16.17 5.27 8.97
C LYS A 353 -15.56 6.56 9.52
N LEU A 354 -16.32 7.64 9.56
CA LEU A 354 -15.99 8.90 10.20
C LEU A 354 -16.85 9.09 11.46
N THR A 355 -16.22 9.45 12.57
CA THR A 355 -16.90 9.60 13.87
C THR A 355 -16.45 10.88 14.56
N GLY A 356 -17.34 11.53 15.32
CA GLY A 356 -16.98 12.74 16.09
C GLY A 356 -16.32 13.80 15.22
N SER A 357 -15.07 14.15 15.53
CA SER A 357 -14.24 15.12 14.79
C SER A 357 -13.56 14.55 13.53
N GLY A 358 -13.72 13.25 13.25
CA GLY A 358 -13.18 12.58 12.08
C GLY A 358 -13.57 13.29 10.78
N ASN A 359 -12.59 13.62 9.95
CA ASN A 359 -12.80 14.30 8.66
C ASN A 359 -11.83 13.75 7.59
N LEU A 360 -12.10 14.09 6.33
CA LEU A 360 -11.22 13.82 5.19
C LEU A 360 -10.93 15.15 4.49
N ALA A 361 -9.67 15.58 4.49
CA ALA A 361 -9.23 16.77 3.76
C ALA A 361 -8.99 16.52 2.27
N SER A 362 -9.09 15.25 1.82
CA SER A 362 -8.93 14.85 0.42
C SER A 362 -9.64 15.76 -0.56
N THR A 363 -8.99 16.04 -1.68
CA THR A 363 -9.59 16.73 -2.83
C THR A 363 -10.58 15.81 -3.53
N ASN A 364 -10.22 14.54 -3.69
CA ASN A 364 -11.08 13.52 -4.30
C ASN A 364 -11.40 12.41 -3.31
N ILE A 365 -12.66 12.02 -3.24
CA ILE A 365 -13.14 10.87 -2.50
C ILE A 365 -13.81 9.93 -3.50
N ILE A 366 -13.31 8.70 -3.60
CA ILE A 366 -13.85 7.64 -4.46
C ILE A 366 -14.40 6.55 -3.56
N VAL A 367 -15.72 6.35 -3.55
CA VAL A 367 -16.37 5.28 -2.81
C VAL A 367 -16.72 4.18 -3.80
N GLY A 368 -15.91 3.13 -3.84
CA GLY A 368 -15.98 2.07 -4.84
C GLY A 368 -15.39 2.50 -6.19
N ASP A 369 -14.46 1.70 -6.71
CA ASP A 369 -13.98 1.76 -8.09
C ASP A 369 -14.24 0.44 -8.84
N ALA A 370 -13.79 0.32 -10.09
CA ALA A 370 -13.99 -0.89 -10.89
C ALA A 370 -13.49 -2.15 -10.15
N GLY A 371 -14.39 -3.13 -9.96
CA GLY A 371 -14.10 -4.37 -9.23
C GLY A 371 -14.26 -4.28 -7.71
N SER A 372 -14.62 -3.11 -7.16
CA SER A 372 -15.00 -2.97 -5.76
C SER A 372 -16.30 -3.73 -5.45
N SER A 373 -16.38 -4.34 -4.27
CA SER A 373 -17.60 -4.99 -3.77
C SER A 373 -17.85 -4.55 -2.33
N GLY A 374 -18.99 -3.90 -2.09
CA GLY A 374 -19.40 -3.46 -0.75
C GLY A 374 -18.54 -2.34 -0.16
N ALA A 375 -18.07 -1.40 -0.98
CA ALA A 375 -17.39 -0.21 -0.50
C ALA A 375 -18.38 0.77 0.14
N ILE A 376 -18.15 1.11 1.41
CA ILE A 376 -19.03 2.00 2.19
C ILE A 376 -18.23 3.14 2.81
N LEU A 377 -18.70 4.37 2.63
CA LEU A 377 -18.27 5.52 3.42
C LEU A 377 -19.36 5.86 4.43
N ASP A 378 -19.12 5.61 5.71
CA ASP A 378 -20.09 5.85 6.78
C ASP A 378 -19.72 7.11 7.58
N ALA A 379 -20.59 8.12 7.57
CA ALA A 379 -20.47 9.31 8.41
C ALA A 379 -21.72 9.56 9.26
N THR A 380 -22.53 8.52 9.51
CA THR A 380 -23.76 8.60 10.34
C THR A 380 -23.50 9.13 11.75
N THR A 381 -22.31 8.86 12.28
CA THR A 381 -21.89 9.28 13.63
C THR A 381 -20.89 10.44 13.63
N LYS A 382 -20.72 11.11 12.48
CA LYS A 382 -19.87 12.30 12.37
C LYS A 382 -20.64 13.53 12.83
N THR A 383 -20.07 14.32 13.74
CA THR A 383 -20.67 15.58 14.17
C THR A 383 -20.73 16.55 12.98
N GLY A 384 -21.92 17.09 12.69
CA GLY A 384 -22.17 18.00 11.58
C GLY A 384 -22.36 17.33 10.21
N GLY A 385 -22.46 15.99 10.16
CA GLY A 385 -22.66 15.25 8.92
C GLY A 385 -21.45 15.25 7.99
N MET A 386 -21.66 14.81 6.75
CA MET A 386 -20.61 14.78 5.73
C MET A 386 -20.70 16.02 4.85
N ILE A 387 -19.57 16.71 4.63
CA ILE A 387 -19.50 17.91 3.79
C ILE A 387 -18.45 17.68 2.69
N ILE A 388 -18.87 17.75 1.43
CA ILE A 388 -17.99 17.83 0.27
C ILE A 388 -17.81 19.30 -0.07
N GLY A 389 -16.75 19.91 0.47
CA GLY A 389 -16.46 21.33 0.32
C GLY A 389 -16.12 21.76 -1.11
N ASN A 390 -16.05 23.07 -1.35
CA ASN A 390 -15.66 23.66 -2.62
C ASN A 390 -14.33 23.08 -3.15
N GLY A 391 -14.28 22.80 -4.46
CA GLY A 391 -13.11 22.23 -5.12
C GLY A 391 -12.84 20.75 -4.78
N LYS A 392 -13.75 20.08 -4.06
CA LYS A 392 -13.67 18.64 -3.77
C LYS A 392 -14.66 17.85 -4.61
N THR A 393 -14.33 16.61 -4.92
CA THR A 393 -15.20 15.70 -5.67
C THR A 393 -15.49 14.43 -4.89
N LEU A 394 -16.77 14.07 -4.78
CA LEU A 394 -17.23 12.76 -4.34
C LEU A 394 -17.67 11.95 -5.56
N SER A 395 -17.11 10.74 -5.70
CA SER A 395 -17.35 9.88 -6.86
C SER A 395 -17.34 8.40 -6.49
N GLY A 396 -17.55 7.54 -7.48
CA GLY A 396 -17.46 6.09 -7.36
C GLY A 396 -18.80 5.38 -7.54
N ILE A 397 -18.81 4.09 -7.19
CA ILE A 397 -19.93 3.17 -7.42
C ILE A 397 -20.49 2.53 -6.14
N GLY A 398 -20.05 3.01 -4.97
CA GLY A 398 -20.37 2.45 -3.67
C GLY A 398 -21.48 3.18 -2.92
N THR A 399 -21.51 2.97 -1.61
CA THR A 399 -22.55 3.51 -0.72
C THR A 399 -21.97 4.54 0.25
N ILE A 400 -22.63 5.68 0.37
CA ILE A 400 -22.42 6.66 1.44
C ILE A 400 -23.55 6.49 2.46
N ASN A 401 -23.23 6.28 3.73
CA ASN A 401 -24.20 6.31 4.82
C ASN A 401 -24.03 7.61 5.59
N ALA A 402 -24.77 8.66 5.20
CA ALA A 402 -24.66 9.97 5.83
C ALA A 402 -25.80 10.92 5.41
N THR A 403 -26.05 11.93 6.24
CA THR A 403 -26.55 13.22 5.74
C THR A 403 -25.37 13.95 5.09
N THR A 404 -25.50 14.22 3.79
CA THR A 404 -24.41 14.71 2.93
C THR A 404 -24.72 16.07 2.34
N THR A 405 -23.91 17.07 2.67
CA THR A 405 -23.94 18.40 2.05
C THR A 405 -22.86 18.49 0.97
N ILE A 406 -23.24 18.84 -0.26
CA ILE A 406 -22.35 19.04 -1.39
C ILE A 406 -22.24 20.54 -1.69
N GLN A 407 -21.03 21.07 -1.57
CA GLN A 407 -20.62 22.40 -2.02
C GLN A 407 -19.66 22.31 -3.23
N GLY A 408 -18.90 21.21 -3.33
CA GLY A 408 -18.09 20.88 -4.49
C GLY A 408 -18.86 20.07 -5.53
N THR A 409 -18.27 18.96 -5.96
CA THR A 409 -18.78 18.12 -7.04
C THR A 409 -19.23 16.76 -6.50
N ILE A 410 -20.36 16.27 -7.00
CA ILE A 410 -20.74 14.85 -6.91
C ILE A 410 -20.80 14.28 -8.32
N SER A 411 -20.09 13.18 -8.56
CA SER A 411 -19.97 12.52 -9.87
C SER A 411 -20.04 11.02 -9.68
N PRO A 412 -21.22 10.38 -9.80
CA PRO A 412 -21.29 8.92 -9.80
C PRO A 412 -20.35 8.30 -10.86
N GLY A 413 -19.91 7.08 -10.61
CA GLY A 413 -18.92 6.40 -11.45
C GLY A 413 -17.47 6.76 -11.13
N ASN A 414 -16.55 6.05 -11.78
CA ASN A 414 -15.11 6.33 -11.73
C ASN A 414 -14.46 5.84 -13.04
N SER A 415 -13.88 6.76 -13.82
CA SER A 415 -13.33 6.49 -15.17
C SER A 415 -14.35 5.97 -16.20
N GLY A 416 -15.64 6.04 -15.87
CA GLY A 416 -16.77 5.62 -16.69
C GLY A 416 -18.06 5.63 -15.86
N PRO A 417 -19.19 5.28 -16.50
CA PRO A 417 -20.50 5.33 -15.85
C PRO A 417 -20.61 4.43 -14.61
N GLY A 418 -21.40 4.85 -13.63
CA GLY A 418 -21.63 4.08 -12.40
C GLY A 418 -22.82 4.52 -11.56
N VAL A 419 -23.13 3.72 -10.54
CA VAL A 419 -24.20 4.04 -9.57
C VAL A 419 -23.59 4.39 -8.22
N LEU A 420 -23.78 5.62 -7.77
CA LEU A 420 -23.42 6.01 -6.41
C LEU A 420 -24.70 6.08 -5.56
N THR A 421 -24.67 5.50 -4.37
CA THR A 421 -25.85 5.47 -3.47
C THR A 421 -25.57 6.27 -2.21
N ASN A 422 -26.43 7.25 -1.89
CA ASN A 422 -26.44 7.97 -0.61
C ASN A 422 -27.62 7.52 0.25
N VAL A 423 -27.32 6.77 1.31
CA VAL A 423 -28.27 6.38 2.35
C VAL A 423 -28.31 7.48 3.40
N GLY A 424 -29.38 8.25 3.38
CA GLY A 424 -29.56 9.47 4.16
C GLY A 424 -29.85 10.68 3.29
N ASN A 425 -29.97 11.85 3.91
CA ASN A 425 -30.34 13.07 3.20
C ASN A 425 -29.18 13.58 2.34
N ILE A 426 -29.48 14.24 1.23
CA ILE A 426 -28.51 14.97 0.42
C ILE A 426 -28.94 16.42 0.20
N ASP A 427 -27.99 17.34 0.35
CA ASP A 427 -28.18 18.78 0.12
C ASP A 427 -27.14 19.26 -0.90
N LEU A 428 -27.55 19.45 -2.15
CA LEU A 428 -26.72 20.05 -3.20
C LEU A 428 -26.86 21.58 -3.14
N GLN A 429 -25.88 22.26 -2.56
CA GLN A 429 -25.95 23.69 -2.32
C GLN A 429 -25.68 24.51 -3.59
N SER A 430 -26.03 25.81 -3.55
CA SER A 430 -25.65 26.74 -4.61
C SER A 430 -24.13 26.75 -4.82
N GLY A 431 -23.70 26.70 -6.08
CA GLY A 431 -22.28 26.59 -6.46
C GLY A 431 -21.75 25.15 -6.56
N SER A 432 -22.47 24.15 -6.05
CA SER A 432 -22.13 22.74 -6.26
C SER A 432 -22.42 22.27 -7.68
N ILE A 433 -21.82 21.14 -8.08
CA ILE A 433 -22.03 20.52 -9.39
C ILE A 433 -22.41 19.06 -9.20
N ALA A 434 -23.50 18.63 -9.86
CA ALA A 434 -23.80 17.22 -10.07
C ALA A 434 -23.40 16.84 -11.50
N GLU A 435 -22.36 16.03 -11.62
CA GLU A 435 -21.79 15.57 -12.89
C GLU A 435 -22.31 14.17 -13.23
N PHE A 436 -22.77 13.98 -14.47
CA PHE A 436 -23.20 12.68 -14.98
C PHE A 436 -22.72 12.46 -16.42
N GLN A 437 -22.41 11.20 -16.74
CA GLN A 437 -22.03 10.72 -18.05
C GLN A 437 -23.19 9.95 -18.68
N LEU A 438 -23.50 10.25 -19.95
CA LEU A 438 -24.46 9.52 -20.76
C LEU A 438 -23.72 8.88 -21.95
N ASN A 439 -23.26 7.64 -21.78
CA ASN A 439 -22.53 6.86 -22.79
C ASN A 439 -23.40 5.75 -23.43
N GLY A 440 -24.63 5.57 -22.95
CA GLY A 440 -25.65 4.66 -23.47
C GLY A 440 -26.90 4.70 -22.59
N ALA A 441 -27.85 3.79 -22.83
CA ALA A 441 -29.19 3.87 -22.22
C ALA A 441 -29.36 3.05 -20.92
N THR A 442 -28.31 2.42 -20.41
CA THR A 442 -28.37 1.52 -19.25
C THR A 442 -27.72 2.15 -18.02
N ALA A 443 -28.48 2.29 -16.94
CA ALA A 443 -28.01 2.88 -15.68
C ALA A 443 -26.82 2.10 -15.13
N GLY A 444 -25.85 2.80 -14.55
CA GLY A 444 -24.71 2.22 -13.85
C GLY A 444 -23.64 1.57 -14.70
N THR A 445 -23.91 1.30 -15.97
CA THR A 445 -22.98 0.65 -16.91
C THR A 445 -22.70 1.52 -18.12
N LEU A 446 -23.73 2.21 -18.61
CA LEU A 446 -23.64 3.10 -19.75
C LEU A 446 -24.03 4.55 -19.41
N TYR A 447 -24.71 4.81 -18.30
CA TYR A 447 -24.89 6.18 -17.80
C TYR A 447 -24.83 6.24 -16.28
N ASP A 448 -24.46 7.41 -15.75
CA ASP A 448 -24.32 7.65 -14.31
C ASP A 448 -25.67 7.77 -13.59
N GLN A 449 -25.75 7.21 -12.38
CA GLN A 449 -26.93 7.34 -11.54
C GLN A 449 -26.53 7.63 -10.09
N LEU A 450 -27.13 8.67 -9.52
CA LEU A 450 -27.12 8.93 -8.09
C LEU A 450 -28.44 8.42 -7.49
N LYS A 451 -28.35 7.53 -6.51
CA LYS A 451 -29.51 7.04 -5.75
C LYS A 451 -29.52 7.64 -4.35
N VAL A 452 -30.68 8.07 -3.88
CA VAL A 452 -30.86 8.68 -2.57
C VAL A 452 -32.03 8.02 -1.85
N THR A 453 -31.85 7.69 -0.57
CA THR A 453 -32.89 7.06 0.28
C THR A 453 -33.33 7.92 1.46
N GLY A 454 -33.19 9.23 1.32
CA GLY A 454 -33.59 10.22 2.30
C GLY A 454 -34.01 11.49 1.58
N SER A 455 -34.19 12.59 2.30
CA SER A 455 -34.60 13.82 1.64
C SER A 455 -33.51 14.37 0.72
N ALA A 456 -33.93 14.97 -0.40
CA ALA A 456 -33.03 15.55 -1.39
C ALA A 456 -33.37 17.01 -1.66
N THR A 457 -32.37 17.89 -1.46
CA THR A 457 -32.46 19.32 -1.75
C THR A 457 -31.50 19.67 -2.89
N LEU A 458 -32.03 20.36 -3.91
CA LEU A 458 -31.29 20.73 -5.12
C LEU A 458 -31.18 22.25 -5.24
N SER A 459 -29.96 22.76 -5.32
CA SER A 459 -29.63 24.16 -5.64
C SER A 459 -28.35 24.30 -6.48
N GLY A 460 -27.62 23.20 -6.70
CA GLY A 460 -26.41 23.14 -7.53
C GLY A 460 -26.66 23.22 -9.04
N ALA A 461 -25.61 23.11 -9.84
CA ALA A 461 -25.68 23.03 -11.30
C ALA A 461 -25.68 21.57 -11.77
N LEU A 462 -26.43 21.29 -12.82
CA LEU A 462 -26.37 20.03 -13.56
C LEU A 462 -25.30 20.12 -14.65
N SER A 463 -24.37 19.16 -14.66
CA SER A 463 -23.35 19.03 -15.70
C SER A 463 -23.45 17.63 -16.32
N ILE A 464 -23.68 17.57 -17.62
CA ILE A 464 -23.81 16.31 -18.35
C ILE A 464 -22.70 16.24 -19.39
N SER A 465 -22.07 15.07 -19.49
CA SER A 465 -21.20 14.72 -20.62
C SER A 465 -21.86 13.61 -21.45
N MET A 466 -21.73 13.69 -22.77
CA MET A 466 -22.32 12.72 -23.69
C MET A 466 -21.24 11.98 -24.47
N GLY A 467 -21.33 10.65 -24.48
CA GLY A 467 -20.51 9.77 -25.30
C GLY A 467 -21.21 9.27 -26.57
N TYR A 468 -22.50 9.59 -26.75
CA TYR A 468 -23.31 9.13 -27.90
C TYR A 468 -24.55 10.01 -28.14
N THR A 469 -25.20 9.84 -29.29
CA THR A 469 -26.49 10.48 -29.59
C THR A 469 -27.64 9.60 -29.13
N PRO A 470 -28.49 10.06 -28.18
CA PRO A 470 -29.58 9.28 -27.64
C PRO A 470 -30.75 9.16 -28.64
N ALA A 471 -31.48 8.05 -28.60
CA ALA A 471 -32.73 7.96 -29.34
C ALA A 471 -33.78 8.90 -28.71
N ILE A 472 -34.63 9.52 -29.53
CA ILE A 472 -35.72 10.37 -29.04
C ILE A 472 -36.60 9.56 -28.07
N ASN A 473 -37.05 10.22 -27.00
CA ASN A 473 -37.80 9.67 -25.88
C ASN A 473 -37.02 8.73 -24.95
N THR A 474 -35.70 8.57 -25.12
CA THR A 474 -34.89 7.87 -24.12
C THR A 474 -34.93 8.66 -22.80
N LEU A 475 -35.23 7.96 -21.70
CA LEU A 475 -35.27 8.51 -20.35
C LEU A 475 -33.95 8.22 -19.61
N TYR A 476 -33.37 9.25 -18.99
CA TYR A 476 -32.19 9.14 -18.12
C TYR A 476 -32.55 9.58 -16.71
N PHE A 477 -32.73 8.60 -15.84
CA PHE A 477 -32.91 8.80 -14.41
C PHE A 477 -31.54 8.91 -13.76
N VAL A 478 -30.92 10.09 -13.91
CA VAL A 478 -29.58 10.36 -13.37
C VAL A 478 -29.60 10.62 -11.87
N PHE A 479 -30.74 11.03 -11.31
CA PHE A 479 -30.94 11.16 -9.88
C PHE A 479 -32.27 10.50 -9.49
N VAL A 480 -32.17 9.45 -8.71
CA VAL A 480 -33.29 8.63 -8.23
C VAL A 480 -33.48 8.86 -6.74
N ASN A 481 -34.70 9.20 -6.34
CA ASN A 481 -35.12 9.26 -4.95
C ASN A 481 -36.01 8.05 -4.60
N ASP A 482 -36.19 7.78 -3.31
CA ASP A 482 -36.83 6.55 -2.81
C ASP A 482 -38.38 6.53 -2.83
N GLY A 483 -39.02 7.39 -3.61
CA GLY A 483 -40.50 7.47 -3.65
C GLY A 483 -41.17 8.04 -2.40
N THR A 484 -40.47 8.21 -1.26
CA THR A 484 -41.09 8.60 0.01
C THR A 484 -41.17 10.12 0.19
N ASP A 485 -40.04 10.80 -0.06
CA ASP A 485 -39.94 12.25 0.09
C ASP A 485 -39.86 12.95 -1.27
N ALA A 486 -40.49 14.11 -1.44
CA ALA A 486 -40.36 14.87 -2.70
C ALA A 486 -38.96 15.51 -2.83
N LEU A 487 -38.46 15.66 -4.07
CA LEU A 487 -37.34 16.55 -4.33
C LEU A 487 -37.73 17.98 -3.93
N THR A 488 -36.83 18.66 -3.24
CA THR A 488 -36.99 20.08 -2.92
C THR A 488 -35.97 20.91 -3.70
N GLY A 489 -36.38 22.08 -4.19
CA GLY A 489 -35.54 22.90 -5.06
C GLY A 489 -35.37 22.32 -6.46
N THR A 490 -34.42 22.86 -7.22
CA THR A 490 -34.13 22.47 -8.61
C THR A 490 -32.64 22.70 -8.94
N PHE A 491 -32.13 22.07 -9.99
CA PHE A 491 -30.83 22.45 -10.54
C PHE A 491 -30.89 23.87 -11.11
N SER A 492 -29.90 24.70 -10.74
CA SER A 492 -29.82 26.12 -11.08
C SER A 492 -29.89 26.42 -12.59
N ASN A 493 -29.34 25.53 -13.43
CA ASN A 493 -29.33 25.64 -14.90
C ASN A 493 -30.39 24.75 -15.58
N ALA A 494 -31.29 24.15 -14.81
CA ALA A 494 -32.45 23.39 -15.29
C ALA A 494 -33.66 23.63 -14.37
N ALA A 495 -33.86 24.89 -13.96
CA ALA A 495 -34.70 25.26 -12.81
C ALA A 495 -36.21 25.09 -13.00
N VAL A 496 -36.67 24.83 -14.22
CA VAL A 496 -38.10 24.77 -14.54
C VAL A 496 -38.46 23.37 -15.03
N ASN A 497 -39.37 22.70 -14.33
CA ASN A 497 -39.94 21.43 -14.79
C ASN A 497 -40.56 21.58 -16.19
N GLY A 498 -40.23 20.66 -17.10
CA GLY A 498 -40.65 20.70 -18.50
C GLY A 498 -39.81 21.59 -19.41
N SER A 499 -38.83 22.33 -18.88
CA SER A 499 -37.88 23.10 -19.70
C SER A 499 -36.94 22.21 -20.50
N VAL A 500 -36.28 22.84 -21.48
CA VAL A 500 -35.29 22.17 -22.34
C VAL A 500 -33.88 22.48 -21.85
N TYR A 501 -33.12 21.45 -21.53
CA TYR A 501 -31.68 21.49 -21.30
C TYR A 501 -30.96 21.11 -22.60
N THR A 502 -30.07 21.96 -23.10
CA THR A 502 -29.37 21.74 -24.38
C THR A 502 -27.89 21.45 -24.14
N LEU A 503 -27.37 20.37 -24.72
CA LEU A 503 -25.98 19.96 -24.63
C LEU A 503 -25.46 19.54 -26.01
N GLY A 504 -24.46 20.26 -26.54
CA GLY A 504 -23.80 19.89 -27.79
C GLY A 504 -24.74 19.74 -29.01
N GLY A 505 -25.89 20.44 -29.03
CA GLY A 505 -26.93 20.31 -30.07
C GLY A 505 -28.11 19.43 -29.65
N GLN A 506 -27.86 18.39 -28.85
CA GLN A 506 -28.91 17.52 -28.29
C GLN A 506 -29.75 18.27 -27.25
N GLN A 507 -31.08 18.14 -27.35
CA GLN A 507 -32.02 18.70 -26.40
C GLN A 507 -32.62 17.62 -25.48
N PHE A 508 -32.83 17.98 -24.21
CA PHE A 508 -33.50 17.14 -23.22
C PHE A 508 -34.62 17.91 -22.55
N LYS A 509 -35.81 17.33 -22.46
CA LYS A 509 -36.83 17.81 -21.52
C LYS A 509 -36.51 17.35 -20.11
N VAL A 510 -36.70 18.24 -19.15
CA VAL A 510 -36.43 18.00 -17.73
C VAL A 510 -37.72 17.66 -16.98
N SER A 511 -37.71 16.68 -16.09
CA SER A 511 -38.72 16.56 -15.04
C SER A 511 -38.13 16.29 -13.66
N TYR A 512 -38.74 16.88 -12.63
CA TYR A 512 -38.47 16.62 -11.22
C TYR A 512 -39.53 15.70 -10.58
N PHE A 513 -40.41 15.14 -11.42
CA PHE A 513 -41.49 14.26 -11.01
C PHE A 513 -41.43 12.93 -11.77
N GLY A 514 -40.24 12.52 -12.23
CA GLY A 514 -40.04 11.21 -12.85
C GLY A 514 -40.36 10.09 -11.87
N ASN A 515 -40.67 8.91 -12.38
CA ASN A 515 -40.93 7.72 -11.57
C ASN A 515 -40.06 6.56 -12.03
N PHE A 516 -39.05 6.22 -11.25
CA PHE A 516 -38.11 5.12 -11.44
C PHE A 516 -38.46 3.92 -10.55
N GLU A 517 -39.72 3.50 -10.60
CA GLU A 517 -40.20 2.34 -9.84
C GLU A 517 -40.22 1.06 -10.69
N ALA A 518 -40.24 -0.10 -10.01
CA ALA A 518 -40.27 -1.41 -10.66
C ALA A 518 -41.58 -1.59 -11.46
N GLY A 519 -41.50 -1.39 -12.79
CA GLY A 519 -42.64 -1.49 -13.71
C GLY A 519 -42.31 -0.85 -15.05
N ILE A 520 -42.82 0.37 -15.28
CA ILE A 520 -42.53 1.18 -16.48
C ILE A 520 -42.05 2.54 -16.02
N PRO A 521 -40.75 2.87 -16.17
CA PRO A 521 -40.25 4.19 -15.85
C PRO A 521 -41.02 5.26 -16.62
N SER A 522 -41.48 6.30 -15.92
CA SER A 522 -42.27 7.37 -16.53
C SER A 522 -41.66 8.75 -16.29
N PHE A 523 -41.87 9.65 -17.24
CA PHE A 523 -41.40 11.03 -17.18
C PHE A 523 -42.15 11.89 -16.12
N THR A 524 -43.22 11.35 -15.54
CA THR A 524 -44.09 12.03 -14.58
C THR A 524 -44.60 11.03 -13.53
N GLY A 525 -45.16 11.52 -12.42
CA GLY A 525 -45.89 10.72 -11.44
C GLY A 525 -45.08 10.17 -10.27
N GLY A 526 -43.82 10.60 -10.10
CA GLY A 526 -42.97 10.25 -8.97
C GLY A 526 -42.20 11.46 -8.42
N ASN A 527 -41.01 11.20 -7.88
CA ASN A 527 -40.14 12.16 -7.20
C ASN A 527 -38.67 12.05 -7.66
N ASP A 528 -38.44 11.60 -8.89
CA ASP A 528 -37.11 11.50 -9.48
C ASP A 528 -36.80 12.67 -10.41
N PHE A 529 -35.51 12.96 -10.59
CA PHE A 529 -35.06 13.83 -11.66
C PHE A 529 -34.70 13.01 -12.90
N VAL A 530 -35.36 13.34 -14.01
CA VAL A 530 -35.24 12.61 -15.27
C VAL A 530 -35.05 13.57 -16.45
N LEU A 531 -34.17 13.18 -17.36
CA LEU A 531 -33.99 13.82 -18.67
C LEU A 531 -34.63 12.95 -19.75
N MET A 532 -35.36 13.56 -20.67
CA MET A 532 -35.91 12.87 -21.84
C MET A 532 -35.31 13.47 -23.12
N ALA A 533 -34.63 12.65 -23.92
CA ALA A 533 -34.10 13.10 -25.21
C ALA A 533 -35.24 13.55 -26.14
N VAL A 534 -35.14 14.75 -26.68
CA VAL A 534 -36.12 15.30 -27.64
C VAL A 534 -35.41 15.72 -28.94
N PRO A 535 -36.14 15.89 -30.05
CA PRO A 535 -35.53 16.34 -31.29
C PRO A 535 -34.76 17.65 -31.09
N GLU A 536 -33.66 17.81 -31.82
CA GLU A 536 -33.00 19.12 -31.96
C GLU A 536 -34.02 20.15 -32.47
N PRO A 537 -33.88 21.45 -32.11
CA PRO A 537 -34.80 22.45 -32.60
C PRO A 537 -34.65 22.49 -34.11
N SER A 538 -35.71 22.16 -34.85
CA SER A 538 -35.72 22.38 -36.28
C SER A 538 -35.49 23.87 -36.49
N VAL A 539 -34.41 24.25 -37.19
CA VAL A 539 -34.26 25.58 -37.77
C VAL A 539 -35.41 25.78 -38.75
N GLY A 540 -36.55 26.24 -38.22
CA GLY A 540 -37.70 26.56 -39.03
C GLY A 540 -37.33 27.70 -39.96
N LEU A 541 -37.32 27.43 -41.26
CA LEU A 541 -37.37 28.45 -42.30
C LEU A 541 -38.55 29.39 -41.98
N SER A 542 -38.25 30.55 -41.39
CA SER A 542 -39.17 31.68 -41.33
C SER A 542 -39.23 32.31 -42.72
N LEU A 543 -39.97 31.69 -43.65
CA LEU A 543 -40.25 32.25 -44.96
C LEU A 543 -41.73 32.04 -45.31
N LEU A 544 -42.64 32.72 -44.64
CA LEU A 544 -43.97 33.01 -45.18
C LEU A 544 -44.61 34.16 -44.38
N GLY A 545 -44.39 35.39 -44.83
CA GLY A 545 -44.97 36.56 -44.17
C GLY A 545 -44.54 37.91 -44.74
N ALA A 546 -44.48 38.07 -46.07
CA ALA A 546 -44.36 39.39 -46.69
C ALA A 546 -44.83 39.38 -48.17
N THR A 547 -46.12 39.15 -48.40
CA THR A 547 -46.75 39.57 -49.66
C THR A 547 -47.13 41.03 -49.53
N VAL A 548 -46.47 41.85 -50.34
CA VAL A 548 -46.51 43.31 -50.43
C VAL A 548 -47.94 43.85 -50.65
N LEU A 549 -48.43 44.63 -49.69
CA LEU A 549 -49.59 45.51 -49.83
C LEU A 549 -49.09 46.91 -50.20
N LEU A 550 -48.95 47.21 -51.49
CA LEU A 550 -48.58 48.55 -51.98
C LEU A 550 -49.82 49.45 -52.01
N VAL A 551 -49.84 50.41 -51.09
CA VAL A 551 -50.84 51.46 -50.91
C VAL A 551 -50.76 52.51 -52.03
N ARG A 552 -51.93 52.92 -52.52
CA ARG A 552 -52.15 54.01 -53.48
C ARG A 552 -52.64 55.26 -52.72
N ARG A 553 -52.09 56.45 -53.05
CA ARG A 553 -52.53 57.86 -52.83
C ARG A 553 -51.39 58.69 -52.21
N ARG A 554 -51.09 59.93 -52.59
CA ARG A 554 -51.75 60.95 -53.44
C ARG A 554 -50.68 62.01 -53.82
N ARG A 555 -50.81 62.59 -55.03
CA ARG A 555 -50.16 63.83 -55.49
C ARG A 555 -50.77 65.07 -54.81
N THR A 556 -50.10 66.23 -55.04
CA THR A 556 -50.28 67.65 -54.60
C THR A 556 -49.53 67.96 -53.30
N ASP A 557 -48.67 68.97 -53.15
CA ASP A 557 -48.37 70.23 -53.86
C ASP A 557 -47.23 70.91 -53.01
N LEU A 558 -46.16 71.57 -53.51
CA LEU A 558 -46.05 73.03 -53.76
C LEU A 558 -44.57 73.52 -53.85
N PHE A 559 -44.38 74.53 -54.72
CA PHE A 559 -43.37 75.63 -54.81
C PHE A 559 -41.87 75.31 -55.07
N ARG A 560 -41.15 75.80 -56.10
CA ARG A 560 -41.05 77.07 -56.91
C ARG A 560 -39.79 77.88 -56.52
N ASN A 561 -39.06 78.31 -57.58
CA ASN A 561 -38.08 79.39 -57.75
C ASN A 561 -36.57 79.09 -57.76
N ASP A 562 -36.04 79.11 -58.99
CA ASP A 562 -35.04 80.03 -59.57
C ASP A 562 -33.75 80.36 -58.79
N ALA A 563 -32.61 79.86 -59.29
CA ALA A 563 -31.54 80.62 -59.95
C ALA A 563 -30.49 79.66 -60.54
#